data_AF-I1KGR6-F1
#
_entry.id   AF-I1KGR6-F1
#
_cell.length_a   1.000
_cell.length_b   1.000
_cell.length_c   1.000
_cell.angle_alpha   90.00
_cell.angle_beta   90.00
_cell.angle_gamma   90.00
#
_symmetry.space_group_name_H-M   'P 1'
#
loop_
_entity.id
_entity.type
_entity.pdbx_description
1 polymer ?
#
loop_
_entity_poly.entity_id
_entity_poly.type
_entity_poly.pdbx_seq_one_letter_code
_entity_poly.pdbx_strand_id
1 'polypeptide(L)'
;MDEMMRGQRGWRELAVLGDKIEKLSGMLEGFIWSPRSSEANDRVNDWAFEEGPHSDFTGPNSGSTACVAVIRGNKLVVANAGDSRCVLSRKGQAHNLSKDHKPELEAEKDRILKAGGFIQVGRVNGSLNLARAIGDMEFKQNKYLPVEKQIVTADPDITSVELCDDDEFLVIACDGIWDCMSSQQLVDFIHQQLKTENKLSAVCEKVFDRCLAPAAGGEGCDNMTMILIQFKKPSNSPDASSVTNQPQSSAQPSEADRSSETIESK
;
A
#
# COMPACT_ATOMS: atom_id res chain seq x y z
N MET A 1 -1.66 23.21 9.55
CA MET A 1 -0.59 23.76 8.69
C MET A 1 0.71 23.42 9.38
N ASP A 2 1.61 22.70 8.73
CA ASP A 2 2.89 22.32 9.34
C ASP A 2 3.71 23.60 9.57
N GLU A 3 4.12 23.86 10.82
CA GLU A 3 4.97 25.01 11.19
C GLU A 3 6.25 25.06 10.33
N MET A 4 6.66 23.89 9.82
CA MET A 4 7.80 23.69 8.96
C MET A 4 7.74 24.47 7.62
N MET A 5 6.57 24.87 7.13
CA MET A 5 6.45 25.58 5.85
C MET A 5 6.35 27.11 6.00
N ARG A 6 6.14 27.62 7.22
CA ARG A 6 5.85 29.04 7.46
C ARG A 6 6.93 29.76 8.27
N GLY A 7 7.65 29.04 9.13
CA GLY A 7 8.71 29.61 9.97
C GLY A 7 10.07 29.60 9.29
N GLN A 8 10.94 30.56 9.62
CA GLN A 8 12.36 30.53 9.18
C GLN A 8 13.06 29.20 9.50
N ARG A 9 12.64 28.51 10.55
CA ARG A 9 13.21 27.23 10.97
C ARG A 9 12.97 26.11 9.96
N GLY A 10 11.73 25.91 9.51
CA GLY A 10 11.45 24.84 8.58
C GLY A 10 12.02 25.09 7.19
N TRP A 11 12.19 26.37 6.81
CA TRP A 11 13.02 26.75 5.66
C TRP A 11 14.51 26.41 5.84
N ARG A 12 15.10 26.65 7.02
CA ARG A 12 16.48 26.23 7.30
C ARG A 12 16.60 24.70 7.27
N GLU A 13 15.64 23.97 7.82
CA GLU A 13 15.62 22.51 7.80
C GLU A 13 15.43 21.95 6.39
N LEU A 14 14.56 22.55 5.56
CA LEU A 14 14.39 22.24 4.14
C LEU A 14 15.62 22.57 3.31
N ALA A 15 16.27 23.72 3.54
CA ALA A 15 17.52 24.09 2.86
C ALA A 15 18.64 23.10 3.21
N VAL A 16 18.76 22.72 4.49
CA VAL A 16 19.69 21.68 4.93
C VAL A 16 19.36 20.33 4.30
N LEU A 17 18.08 20.01 4.11
CA LEU A 17 17.64 18.78 3.43
C LEU A 17 17.97 18.84 1.92
N GLY A 18 17.75 19.97 1.26
CA GLY A 18 18.08 20.22 -0.14
C GLY A 18 19.58 20.09 -0.42
N ASP A 19 20.42 20.74 0.39
CA ASP A 19 21.88 20.63 0.33
C ASP A 19 22.37 19.20 0.57
N LYS A 20 21.66 18.45 1.43
CA LYS A 20 21.94 17.02 1.68
C LYS A 20 21.48 16.14 0.53
N ILE A 21 20.37 16.46 -0.13
CA ILE A 21 19.85 15.72 -1.30
C ILE A 21 20.76 15.94 -2.52
N GLU A 22 21.27 17.16 -2.73
CA GLU A 22 22.29 17.41 -3.76
C GLU A 22 23.59 16.64 -3.48
N LYS A 23 24.01 16.53 -2.20
CA LYS A 23 25.13 15.65 -1.81
C LYS A 23 24.81 14.16 -1.97
N LEU A 24 23.58 13.74 -1.70
CA LEU A 24 23.13 12.34 -1.83
C LEU A 24 23.02 11.91 -3.30
N SER A 25 22.67 12.85 -4.20
CA SER A 25 22.75 12.64 -5.65
C SER A 25 24.18 12.33 -6.15
N GLY A 26 25.21 12.57 -5.33
CA GLY A 26 26.61 12.25 -5.62
C GLY A 26 27.14 10.96 -4.97
N MET A 27 26.39 10.27 -4.12
CA MET A 27 26.82 9.02 -3.47
C MET A 27 25.64 8.07 -3.29
N LEU A 28 25.50 7.12 -4.22
CA LEU A 28 24.81 5.87 -3.94
C LEU A 28 25.71 5.03 -3.01
N GLU A 29 25.34 4.91 -1.73
CA GLU A 29 25.35 3.67 -0.95
C GLU A 29 25.06 3.94 0.54
N GLY A 30 24.04 3.25 1.07
CA GLY A 30 24.02 2.77 2.46
C GLY A 30 23.60 3.73 3.58
N PHE A 31 22.70 3.21 4.43
CA PHE A 31 22.42 3.61 5.81
C PHE A 31 21.43 4.76 6.08
N ILE A 32 20.15 4.38 6.20
CA ILE A 32 19.16 5.12 6.99
C ILE A 32 19.50 4.92 8.48
N TRP A 33 20.03 5.95 9.13
CA TRP A 33 20.22 6.02 10.59
C TRP A 33 19.27 7.06 11.18
N SER A 34 18.49 6.66 12.19
CA SER A 34 17.58 7.52 12.95
C SER A 34 18.01 7.50 14.42
N PRO A 35 18.38 8.62 15.07
CA PRO A 35 18.66 8.62 16.49
C PRO A 35 17.37 8.78 17.30
N ARG A 36 17.14 7.83 18.21
CA ARG A 36 16.12 7.87 19.27
C ARG A 36 16.35 9.02 20.24
N SER A 37 15.23 9.64 20.63
CA SER A 37 14.78 9.93 22.00
C SER A 37 15.83 9.90 23.13
N SER A 38 16.05 11.07 23.75
CA SER A 38 16.24 11.18 25.20
C SER A 38 15.88 12.59 25.71
N GLU A 39 15.21 12.61 26.86
CA GLU A 39 14.98 13.72 27.79
C GLU A 39 13.77 14.64 27.52
N ALA A 40 12.69 14.30 28.24
CA ALA A 40 11.62 15.21 28.59
C ALA A 40 12.16 16.34 29.47
N ASN A 41 12.04 17.58 29.00
CA ASN A 41 12.11 18.75 29.85
C ASN A 41 10.92 19.65 29.51
N ASP A 42 10.12 19.89 30.54
CA ASP A 42 8.85 20.61 30.55
C ASP A 42 9.09 22.12 30.39
N ARG A 43 9.66 22.53 29.25
CA ARG A 43 9.79 23.94 28.88
C ARG A 43 8.58 24.32 28.04
N VAL A 44 7.73 25.17 28.63
CA VAL A 44 6.74 25.93 27.87
C VAL A 44 7.49 26.64 26.75
N ASN A 45 7.14 26.28 25.53
CA ASN A 45 7.73 26.76 24.29
C ASN A 45 7.29 28.22 24.05
N ASP A 46 7.87 29.17 24.79
CA ASP A 46 7.73 30.60 24.55
C ASP A 46 8.69 31.01 23.42
N TRP A 47 8.32 30.69 22.18
CA TRP A 47 9.12 31.03 21.00
C TRP A 47 8.36 32.05 20.16
N ALA A 48 9.00 33.19 19.91
CA ALA A 48 8.41 34.26 19.11
C ALA A 48 8.12 33.79 17.68
N PHE A 49 6.91 34.09 17.19
CA PHE A 49 6.50 33.92 15.79
C PHE A 49 7.31 34.89 14.91
N GLU A 50 8.50 34.48 14.45
CA GLU A 50 9.20 35.21 13.40
C GLU A 50 8.67 34.75 12.03
N GLU A 51 7.86 35.61 11.41
CA GLU A 51 7.36 35.42 10.04
C GLU A 51 8.53 35.33 9.05
N GLY A 52 8.63 34.21 8.34
CA GLY A 52 9.62 34.02 7.28
C GLY A 52 9.23 34.70 5.96
N PRO A 53 10.10 34.69 4.93
CA PRO A 53 9.87 35.33 3.63
C PRO A 53 8.67 34.81 2.83
N HIS A 54 8.02 33.75 3.31
CA HIS A 54 6.86 33.08 2.72
C HIS A 54 5.70 32.96 3.73
N SER A 55 5.60 33.86 4.72
CA SER A 55 4.53 33.84 5.73
C SER A 55 3.13 33.96 5.11
N ASP A 56 3.05 34.53 3.91
CA ASP A 56 1.88 34.70 3.05
C ASP A 56 1.58 33.48 2.13
N PHE A 57 2.47 32.49 2.06
CA PHE A 57 2.25 31.29 1.26
C PHE A 57 1.11 30.47 1.88
N THR A 58 -0.03 30.47 1.20
CA THR A 58 -1.25 29.74 1.62
C THR A 58 -1.12 28.23 1.47
N GLY A 59 -0.09 27.77 0.76
CA GLY A 59 0.17 26.37 0.44
C GLY A 59 -0.29 25.99 -0.98
N PRO A 60 -0.02 24.75 -1.42
CA PRO A 60 -0.37 24.30 -2.76
C PRO A 60 -1.88 24.19 -2.94
N ASN A 61 -2.37 24.62 -4.11
CA ASN A 61 -3.76 24.42 -4.53
C ASN A 61 -3.98 23.06 -5.19
N SER A 62 -2.91 22.37 -5.60
CA SER A 62 -3.02 20.98 -6.04
C SER A 62 -3.19 20.03 -4.86
N GLY A 63 -3.94 18.97 -5.10
CA GLY A 63 -4.23 17.90 -4.16
C GLY A 63 -3.69 16.55 -4.61
N SER A 64 -3.57 15.63 -3.66
CA SER A 64 -3.31 14.21 -3.95
C SER A 64 -3.93 13.32 -2.89
N THR A 65 -4.46 12.18 -3.32
CA THR A 65 -4.89 11.12 -2.42
C THR A 65 -3.68 10.34 -1.91
N ALA A 66 -3.84 9.66 -0.78
CA ALA A 66 -2.83 8.78 -0.23
C ALA A 66 -3.49 7.52 0.33
N CYS A 67 -3.16 6.36 -0.24
CA CYS A 67 -3.51 5.05 0.29
C CYS A 67 -2.22 4.28 0.53
N VAL A 68 -1.88 4.07 1.80
CA VAL A 68 -0.57 3.56 2.23
C VAL A 68 -0.75 2.28 3.01
N ALA A 69 0.04 1.26 2.69
CA ALA A 69 0.13 0.03 3.45
C ALA A 69 1.52 -0.14 4.07
N VAL A 70 1.58 -0.46 5.36
CA VAL A 70 2.79 -0.78 6.10
C VAL A 70 2.66 -2.20 6.64
N ILE A 71 3.60 -3.07 6.25
CA ILE A 71 3.67 -4.46 6.71
C ILE A 71 4.86 -4.59 7.64
N ARG A 72 4.63 -5.07 8.87
CA ARG A 72 5.68 -5.39 9.84
C ARG A 72 5.40 -6.73 10.51
N GLY A 73 6.22 -7.73 10.21
CA GLY A 73 5.93 -9.10 10.62
C GLY A 73 4.65 -9.58 9.96
N ASN A 74 3.71 -10.07 10.76
CA ASN A 74 2.37 -10.47 10.33
C ASN A 74 1.32 -9.35 10.43
N LYS A 75 1.69 -8.14 10.88
CA LYS A 75 0.74 -7.04 11.00
C LYS A 75 0.75 -6.16 9.74
N LEU A 76 -0.43 -5.96 9.16
CA LEU A 76 -0.68 -5.02 8.07
C LEU A 76 -1.47 -3.82 8.60
N VAL A 77 -0.93 -2.62 8.40
CA VAL A 77 -1.59 -1.35 8.71
C VAL A 77 -1.85 -0.60 7.42
N VAL A 78 -3.08 -0.17 7.20
CA VAL A 78 -3.51 0.61 6.03
C VAL A 78 -3.99 1.97 6.50
N ALA A 79 -3.48 3.04 5.90
CA ALA A 79 -3.93 4.42 6.12
C ALA A 79 -4.43 5.00 4.81
N ASN A 80 -5.65 5.56 4.79
CA ASN A 80 -6.25 6.13 3.59
C ASN A 80 -6.74 7.55 3.82
N ALA A 81 -6.37 8.47 2.93
CA ALA A 81 -6.92 9.81 2.79
C ALA A 81 -7.21 10.07 1.31
N GLY A 82 -8.50 9.98 0.94
CA GLY A 82 -8.98 10.10 -0.44
C GLY A 82 -9.77 8.88 -0.88
N ASP A 83 -9.92 8.72 -2.19
CA ASP A 83 -10.73 7.71 -2.87
C ASP A 83 -9.91 6.68 -3.68
N SER A 84 -8.59 6.68 -3.49
CA SER A 84 -7.81 5.44 -3.69
C SER A 84 -8.25 4.36 -2.68
N ARG A 85 -8.06 3.08 -3.04
CA ARG A 85 -8.52 1.97 -2.21
C ARG A 85 -7.49 0.85 -2.08
N CYS A 86 -7.45 0.25 -0.89
CA CYS A 86 -6.67 -0.92 -0.55
C CYS A 86 -7.57 -2.13 -0.24
N VAL A 87 -7.31 -3.25 -0.91
CA VAL A 87 -8.12 -4.48 -0.83
C VAL A 87 -7.20 -5.68 -0.62
N LEU A 88 -7.53 -6.49 0.38
CA LEU A 88 -6.88 -7.77 0.69
C LEU A 88 -7.70 -8.93 0.11
N SER A 89 -7.06 -9.83 -0.64
CA SER A 89 -7.65 -11.11 -1.00
C SER A 89 -7.35 -12.15 0.08
N ARG A 90 -8.40 -12.74 0.66
CA ARG A 90 -8.31 -13.84 1.62
C ARG A 90 -9.30 -14.93 1.21
N LYS A 91 -8.82 -16.14 0.96
CA LYS A 91 -9.63 -17.27 0.43
C LYS A 91 -10.47 -16.90 -0.80
N GLY A 92 -9.93 -16.11 -1.71
CA GLY A 92 -10.63 -15.63 -2.90
C GLY A 92 -11.73 -14.60 -2.63
N GLN A 93 -11.83 -14.04 -1.42
CA GLN A 93 -12.79 -12.99 -1.08
C GLN A 93 -12.08 -11.65 -0.91
N ALA A 94 -12.70 -10.59 -1.40
CA ALA A 94 -12.21 -9.22 -1.27
C ALA A 94 -12.56 -8.65 0.10
N HIS A 95 -11.54 -8.24 0.84
CA HIS A 95 -11.65 -7.53 2.10
C HIS A 95 -11.14 -6.09 1.93
N ASN A 96 -12.07 -5.14 1.89
CA ASN A 96 -11.72 -3.72 1.83
C ASN A 96 -11.04 -3.31 3.14
N LEU A 97 -9.77 -2.89 3.07
CA LEU A 97 -9.01 -2.39 4.22
C LEU A 97 -9.07 -0.87 4.35
N SER A 98 -9.54 -0.18 3.30
CA SER A 98 -9.85 1.24 3.32
C SER A 98 -11.27 1.50 2.83
N LYS A 99 -11.76 2.70 3.12
CA LYS A 99 -13.01 3.23 2.58
C LYS A 99 -12.70 4.50 1.80
N ASP A 100 -13.32 4.63 0.62
CA ASP A 100 -13.14 5.79 -0.24
C ASP A 100 -13.82 7.00 0.38
N HIS A 101 -13.10 8.10 0.55
CA HIS A 101 -13.62 9.31 1.16
C HIS A 101 -14.37 10.16 0.15
N LYS A 102 -15.57 9.73 -0.23
CA LYS A 102 -16.47 10.47 -1.12
C LYS A 102 -17.30 11.50 -0.33
N PRO A 103 -17.62 12.68 -0.88
CA PRO A 103 -18.34 13.74 -0.17
C PRO A 103 -19.71 13.32 0.39
N GLU A 104 -20.38 12.37 -0.26
CA GLU A 104 -21.71 11.88 0.11
C GLU A 104 -21.71 10.96 1.32
N LEU A 105 -20.54 10.48 1.76
CA LEU A 105 -20.46 9.70 2.99
C LEU A 105 -20.88 10.56 4.18
N GLU A 106 -21.80 10.04 4.99
CA GLU A 106 -22.42 10.80 6.09
C GLU A 106 -21.39 11.49 7.02
N ALA A 107 -20.31 10.80 7.38
CA ALA A 107 -19.24 11.39 8.22
C ALA A 107 -18.50 12.55 7.52
N GLU A 108 -18.22 12.40 6.22
CA GLU A 108 -17.52 13.41 5.43
C GLU A 108 -18.43 14.61 5.16
N LYS A 109 -19.69 14.35 4.78
CA LYS A 109 -20.73 15.34 4.57
C LYS A 109 -20.96 16.19 5.83
N ASP A 110 -21.10 15.54 6.99
CA ASP A 110 -21.27 16.22 8.26
C ASP A 110 -20.07 17.14 8.57
N ARG A 111 -18.83 16.66 8.36
CA ARG A 111 -17.63 17.49 8.51
C ARG A 111 -17.63 18.69 7.55
N ILE A 112 -17.89 18.46 6.26
CA ILE A 112 -17.89 19.50 5.22
C ILE A 112 -18.88 20.62 5.59
N LEU A 113 -20.12 20.25 5.96
CA LEU A 113 -21.17 21.21 6.32
C LEU A 113 -20.82 21.98 7.61
N LYS A 114 -20.32 21.29 8.64
CA LYS A 114 -19.87 21.93 9.90
C LYS A 114 -18.69 22.88 9.69
N ALA A 115 -17.86 22.61 8.69
CA ALA A 115 -16.74 23.46 8.31
C ALA A 115 -17.16 24.69 7.48
N GLY A 116 -18.44 24.82 7.13
CA GLY A 116 -18.99 25.90 6.32
C GLY A 116 -18.93 25.65 4.81
N GLY A 117 -18.58 24.45 4.37
CA GLY A 117 -18.65 24.03 2.98
C GLY A 117 -20.04 23.55 2.58
N PHE A 118 -20.19 23.18 1.31
CA PHE A 118 -21.41 22.56 0.77
C PHE A 118 -21.07 21.44 -0.22
N ILE A 119 -22.06 20.64 -0.59
CA ILE A 119 -21.92 19.60 -1.61
C ILE A 119 -22.91 19.89 -2.73
N GLN A 120 -22.39 19.95 -3.96
CA GLN A 120 -23.19 20.16 -5.17
C GLN A 120 -22.83 19.08 -6.19
N VAL A 121 -23.81 18.26 -6.58
CA VAL A 121 -23.64 17.17 -7.57
C VAL A 121 -22.43 16.28 -7.22
N GLY A 122 -22.35 15.88 -5.95
CA GLY A 122 -21.28 15.03 -5.44
C GLY A 122 -19.90 15.68 -5.30
N ARG A 123 -19.82 17.01 -5.42
CA ARG A 123 -18.57 17.75 -5.31
C ARG A 123 -18.56 18.72 -4.14
N VAL A 124 -17.48 18.72 -3.38
CA VAL A 124 -17.18 19.66 -2.30
C VAL A 124 -17.04 21.06 -2.88
N ASN A 125 -17.87 21.99 -2.41
CA ASN A 125 -18.04 23.34 -2.93
C ASN A 125 -18.22 23.40 -4.46
N GLY A 126 -18.79 22.35 -5.06
CA GLY A 126 -18.94 22.21 -6.51
C GLY A 126 -17.65 21.91 -7.29
N SER A 127 -16.51 21.75 -6.61
CA SER A 127 -15.19 21.57 -7.25
C SER A 127 -14.65 20.14 -7.13
N LEU A 128 -14.35 19.67 -5.91
CA LEU A 128 -13.65 18.40 -5.68
C LEU A 128 -14.62 17.23 -5.50
N ASN A 129 -14.38 16.11 -6.20
CA ASN A 129 -15.18 14.87 -6.11
C ASN A 129 -14.74 13.92 -4.96
N LEU A 130 -13.89 14.40 -4.05
CA LEU A 130 -13.38 13.66 -2.90
C LEU A 130 -13.37 14.56 -1.66
N ALA A 131 -13.33 13.94 -0.48
CA ALA A 131 -13.44 14.64 0.80
C ALA A 131 -12.11 14.72 1.58
N ARG A 132 -11.11 13.90 1.25
CA ARG A 132 -9.82 13.88 1.96
C ARG A 132 -8.65 13.83 0.98
N ALA A 133 -7.66 14.69 1.19
CA ALA A 133 -6.47 14.76 0.35
C ALA A 133 -5.34 15.47 1.09
N ILE A 134 -4.11 15.24 0.65
CA ILE A 134 -2.93 16.06 0.95
C ILE A 134 -2.93 17.24 -0.04
N GLY A 135 -2.54 18.44 0.39
CA GLY A 135 -2.63 19.65 -0.46
C GLY A 135 -4.01 20.31 -0.37
N ASP A 136 -4.58 20.78 -1.48
CA ASP A 136 -5.91 21.42 -1.56
C ASP A 136 -6.11 22.51 -0.51
N MET A 137 -5.11 23.38 -0.38
CA MET A 137 -5.02 24.26 0.78
C MET A 137 -6.12 25.31 0.83
N GLU A 138 -6.75 25.64 -0.30
CA GLU A 138 -7.92 26.53 -0.36
C GLU A 138 -9.09 26.03 0.51
N PHE A 139 -9.21 24.71 0.72
CA PHE A 139 -10.25 24.08 1.54
C PHE A 139 -9.88 23.94 3.02
N LYS A 140 -8.69 24.41 3.42
CA LYS A 140 -8.07 24.15 4.72
C LYS A 140 -7.67 25.41 5.50
N GLN A 141 -8.25 26.56 5.13
CA GLN A 141 -7.89 27.87 5.68
C GLN A 141 -8.72 28.30 6.89
N ASN A 142 -9.61 27.45 7.42
CA ASN A 142 -10.42 27.84 8.57
C ASN A 142 -9.57 27.85 9.85
N LYS A 143 -9.21 29.06 10.31
CA LYS A 143 -8.35 29.31 11.48
C LYS A 143 -8.94 28.86 12.81
N TYR A 144 -10.25 28.64 12.87
CA TYR A 144 -10.97 28.28 14.10
C TYR A 144 -11.24 26.78 14.21
N LEU A 145 -10.90 26.00 13.17
CA LEU A 145 -11.08 24.56 13.15
C LEU A 145 -9.71 23.86 13.18
N PRO A 146 -9.61 22.74 13.90
CA PRO A 146 -8.41 21.91 13.82
C PRO A 146 -8.29 21.25 12.43
N VAL A 147 -7.13 20.67 12.12
CA VAL A 147 -6.77 20.20 10.77
C VAL A 147 -7.68 19.07 10.26
N GLU A 148 -8.18 18.24 11.16
CA GLU A 148 -9.10 17.12 10.91
C GLU A 148 -10.55 17.57 10.67
N LYS A 149 -10.89 18.82 11.00
CA LYS A 149 -12.25 19.39 10.86
C LYS A 149 -12.39 20.41 9.73
N GLN A 150 -11.38 20.52 8.86
CA GLN A 150 -11.46 21.37 7.66
C GLN A 150 -12.46 20.80 6.63
N ILE A 151 -12.81 21.59 5.61
CA ILE A 151 -13.74 21.15 4.55
C ILE A 151 -13.19 19.90 3.85
N VAL A 152 -11.92 19.96 3.44
CA VAL A 152 -11.11 18.80 3.04
C VAL A 152 -10.06 18.59 4.11
N THR A 153 -9.77 17.33 4.49
CA THR A 153 -8.70 17.05 5.46
C THR A 153 -7.68 16.06 4.91
N ALA A 154 -6.45 16.10 5.45
CA ALA A 154 -5.42 15.11 5.19
C ALA A 154 -5.39 14.01 6.27
N ASP A 155 -6.30 14.08 7.26
CA ASP A 155 -6.40 13.09 8.34
C ASP A 155 -6.85 11.73 7.79
N PRO A 156 -6.03 10.66 7.87
CA PRO A 156 -6.35 9.38 7.26
C PRO A 156 -7.20 8.50 8.19
N ASP A 157 -8.08 7.70 7.60
CA ASP A 157 -8.64 6.54 8.29
C ASP A 157 -7.59 5.43 8.34
N ILE A 158 -7.41 4.81 9.51
CA ILE A 158 -6.40 3.77 9.74
C ILE A 158 -7.07 2.44 10.13
N THR A 159 -6.76 1.40 9.36
CA THR A 159 -7.19 0.02 9.61
C THR A 159 -5.96 -0.84 9.90
N SER A 160 -6.07 -1.78 10.85
CA SER A 160 -5.02 -2.78 11.12
C SER A 160 -5.60 -4.18 11.07
N VAL A 161 -4.91 -5.10 10.41
CA VAL A 161 -5.27 -6.52 10.34
C VAL A 161 -4.04 -7.40 10.59
N GLU A 162 -4.27 -8.54 11.20
CA GLU A 162 -3.28 -9.61 11.29
C GLU A 162 -3.38 -10.48 10.03
N LEU A 163 -2.25 -10.63 9.35
CA LEU A 163 -2.11 -11.51 8.19
C LEU A 163 -2.07 -12.97 8.65
N CYS A 164 -2.64 -13.85 7.84
CA CYS A 164 -2.62 -15.30 8.04
C CYS A 164 -2.35 -16.04 6.73
N ASP A 165 -2.17 -17.35 6.80
CA ASP A 165 -1.82 -18.20 5.64
C ASP A 165 -2.92 -18.25 4.56
N ASP A 166 -4.12 -17.76 4.89
CA ASP A 166 -5.25 -17.64 3.98
C ASP A 166 -5.20 -16.37 3.12
N ASP A 167 -4.29 -15.44 3.42
CA ASP A 167 -4.06 -14.21 2.65
C ASP A 167 -3.24 -14.47 1.40
N GLU A 168 -3.75 -14.01 0.26
CA GLU A 168 -3.21 -14.38 -1.04
C GLU A 168 -2.43 -13.22 -1.66
N PHE A 169 -3.05 -12.04 -1.71
CA PHE A 169 -2.44 -10.83 -2.22
C PHE A 169 -3.14 -9.58 -1.70
N LEU A 170 -2.44 -8.46 -1.76
CA LEU A 170 -2.93 -7.11 -1.48
C LEU A 170 -2.91 -6.28 -2.75
N VAL A 171 -3.95 -5.49 -2.97
CA VAL A 171 -4.06 -4.52 -4.06
C VAL A 171 -4.22 -3.13 -3.49
N ILE A 172 -3.46 -2.17 -4.02
CA ILE A 172 -3.70 -0.73 -3.82
C ILE A 172 -3.84 -0.12 -5.20
N ALA A 173 -4.91 0.61 -5.46
CA ALA A 173 -5.10 1.30 -6.73
C ALA A 173 -5.84 2.63 -6.56
N CYS A 174 -5.73 3.51 -7.57
CA CYS A 174 -6.55 4.71 -7.68
C CYS A 174 -7.96 4.40 -8.21
N ASP A 175 -8.84 5.40 -8.11
CA ASP A 175 -10.22 5.37 -8.61
C ASP A 175 -10.33 5.06 -10.10
N GLY A 176 -9.35 5.41 -10.93
CA GLY A 176 -9.29 4.97 -12.34
C GLY A 176 -9.46 3.45 -12.54
N ILE A 177 -9.13 2.63 -11.53
CA ILE A 177 -9.44 1.18 -11.51
C ILE A 177 -10.78 0.89 -10.83
N TRP A 178 -11.02 1.50 -9.66
CA TRP A 178 -12.17 1.18 -8.82
C TRP A 178 -13.51 1.69 -9.34
N ASP A 179 -13.49 2.68 -10.22
CA ASP A 179 -14.66 3.14 -10.95
C ASP A 179 -15.08 2.12 -12.03
N CYS A 180 -14.14 1.32 -12.54
CA CYS A 180 -14.40 0.29 -13.56
C CYS A 180 -14.74 -1.08 -12.98
N MET A 181 -14.24 -1.38 -11.78
CA MET A 181 -14.34 -2.70 -11.16
C MET A 181 -14.61 -2.59 -9.66
N SER A 182 -15.61 -3.34 -9.18
CA SER A 182 -15.75 -3.56 -7.74
C SER A 182 -14.58 -4.35 -7.17
N SER A 183 -14.39 -4.27 -5.86
CA SER A 183 -13.31 -4.97 -5.16
C SER A 183 -13.30 -6.48 -5.43
N GLN A 184 -14.47 -7.13 -5.43
CA GLN A 184 -14.57 -8.56 -5.70
C GLN A 184 -14.29 -8.89 -7.17
N GLN A 185 -14.81 -8.10 -8.12
CA GLN A 185 -14.52 -8.31 -9.54
C GLN A 185 -13.01 -8.23 -9.83
N LEU A 186 -12.30 -7.29 -9.22
CA LEU A 186 -10.86 -7.18 -9.39
C LEU A 186 -10.11 -8.37 -8.78
N VAL A 187 -10.49 -8.80 -7.57
CA VAL A 187 -9.91 -9.99 -6.92
C VAL A 187 -10.12 -11.24 -7.77
N ASP A 188 -11.34 -11.47 -8.27
CA ASP A 188 -11.65 -12.62 -9.13
C ASP A 188 -10.84 -12.60 -10.43
N PHE A 189 -10.70 -11.41 -11.03
CA PHE A 189 -9.94 -11.24 -12.26
C PHE A 189 -8.44 -11.50 -12.03
N ILE A 190 -7.85 -10.96 -10.96
CA ILE A 190 -6.44 -11.22 -10.60
C ILE A 190 -6.22 -12.71 -10.37
N HIS A 191 -7.12 -13.39 -9.66
CA HIS A 191 -7.09 -14.84 -9.49
C HIS A 191 -7.07 -15.61 -10.81
N GLN A 192 -7.84 -15.16 -11.79
CA GLN A 192 -7.83 -15.76 -13.12
C GLN A 192 -6.48 -15.55 -13.82
N GLN A 193 -5.93 -14.33 -13.77
CA GLN A 193 -4.68 -14.00 -14.47
C GLN A 193 -3.46 -14.67 -13.82
N LEU A 194 -3.44 -14.84 -12.50
CA LEU A 194 -2.36 -15.52 -11.78
C LEU A 194 -2.24 -17.02 -12.12
N LYS A 195 -3.24 -17.62 -12.79
CA LYS A 195 -3.15 -19.01 -13.28
C LYS A 195 -2.30 -19.14 -14.54
N THR A 196 -2.20 -18.07 -15.32
CA THR A 196 -1.54 -18.08 -16.64
C THR A 196 -0.28 -17.21 -16.66
N GLU A 197 -0.24 -16.15 -15.85
CA GLU A 197 0.84 -15.18 -15.83
C GLU A 197 1.80 -15.41 -14.66
N ASN A 198 3.11 -15.43 -14.96
CA ASN A 198 4.15 -15.62 -13.96
C ASN A 198 4.69 -14.30 -13.37
N LYS A 199 4.37 -13.16 -14.00
CA LYS A 199 4.83 -11.82 -13.58
C LYS A 199 3.65 -10.99 -13.11
N LEU A 200 3.75 -10.44 -11.90
CA LEU A 200 2.70 -9.55 -11.35
C LEU A 200 2.49 -8.30 -12.21
N SER A 201 3.54 -7.79 -12.87
CA SER A 201 3.41 -6.66 -13.80
C SER A 201 2.48 -6.97 -14.98
N ALA A 202 2.56 -8.18 -15.55
CA ALA A 202 1.68 -8.61 -16.63
C ALA A 202 0.22 -8.75 -16.16
N VAL A 203 0.00 -9.13 -14.89
CA VAL A 203 -1.33 -9.13 -14.29
C VAL A 203 -1.87 -7.69 -14.18
N CYS A 204 -1.06 -6.74 -13.72
CA CYS A 204 -1.45 -5.32 -13.67
C CYS A 204 -1.77 -4.76 -15.06
N GLU A 205 -0.96 -5.06 -16.08
CA GLU A 205 -1.22 -4.66 -17.47
C GLU A 205 -2.58 -5.15 -17.96
N LYS A 206 -2.92 -6.42 -17.71
CA LYS A 206 -4.25 -6.94 -18.06
C LYS A 206 -5.40 -6.28 -17.30
N VAL A 207 -5.17 -5.85 -16.05
CA VAL A 207 -6.16 -5.08 -15.30
C VAL A 207 -6.38 -3.72 -15.98
N PHE A 208 -5.29 -3.04 -16.39
CA PHE A 208 -5.38 -1.78 -17.10
C PHE A 208 -6.11 -1.92 -18.44
N ASP A 209 -5.77 -2.92 -19.24
CA ASP A 209 -6.46 -3.21 -20.50
C ASP A 209 -7.95 -3.50 -20.29
N ARG A 210 -8.30 -4.14 -19.17
CA ARG A 210 -9.69 -4.46 -18.82
C ARG A 210 -10.50 -3.23 -18.41
N CYS A 211 -9.86 -2.25 -17.79
CA CYS A 211 -10.46 -1.01 -17.32
C CYS A 211 -10.48 0.08 -18.40
N LEU A 212 -9.57 0.02 -19.39
CA LEU A 212 -9.44 1.05 -20.41
C LEU A 212 -10.72 1.24 -21.22
N ALA A 213 -11.17 2.49 -21.33
CA ALA A 213 -12.37 2.82 -22.09
C ALA A 213 -12.16 2.54 -23.59
N PRO A 214 -13.16 1.99 -24.31
CA PRO A 214 -13.08 1.82 -25.76
C PRO A 214 -13.19 3.15 -26.51
N ALA A 215 -13.74 4.19 -25.87
CA ALA A 215 -13.90 5.54 -26.41
C ALA A 215 -13.87 6.57 -25.28
N ALA A 216 -13.54 7.82 -25.61
CA ALA A 216 -13.46 8.90 -24.63
C ALA A 216 -14.84 9.23 -24.00
N GLY A 217 -14.85 9.57 -22.72
CA GLY A 217 -16.02 10.08 -22.00
C GLY A 217 -16.80 9.05 -21.16
N GLY A 218 -16.27 7.85 -20.97
CA GLY A 218 -16.81 6.82 -20.05
C GLY A 218 -15.85 6.45 -18.92
N GLU A 219 -16.24 5.47 -18.11
CA GLU A 219 -15.34 4.78 -17.18
C GLU A 219 -14.11 4.26 -17.92
N GLY A 220 -12.92 4.37 -17.30
CA GLY A 220 -11.67 3.94 -17.94
C GLY A 220 -10.93 5.01 -18.73
N CYS A 221 -11.32 6.28 -18.61
CA CYS A 221 -10.63 7.42 -19.23
C CYS A 221 -9.62 8.11 -18.28
N ASP A 222 -9.53 7.68 -17.03
CA ASP A 222 -8.68 8.32 -16.02
C ASP A 222 -7.26 7.73 -16.00
N ASN A 223 -6.35 8.39 -15.27
CA ASN A 223 -5.07 7.82 -14.91
C ASN A 223 -5.28 6.55 -14.08
N MET A 224 -4.49 5.51 -14.42
CA MET A 224 -4.56 4.21 -13.77
C MET A 224 -3.22 3.91 -13.12
N THR A 225 -3.24 3.70 -11.80
CA THR A 225 -2.10 3.27 -11.00
C THR A 225 -2.55 2.13 -10.09
N MET A 226 -1.77 1.05 -10.06
CA MET A 226 -2.03 -0.12 -9.23
C MET A 226 -0.73 -0.73 -8.72
N ILE A 227 -0.74 -1.17 -7.47
CA ILE A 227 0.30 -1.96 -6.82
C ILE A 227 -0.33 -3.31 -6.45
N LEU A 228 0.27 -4.40 -6.94
CA LEU A 228 -0.10 -5.78 -6.60
C LEU A 228 1.02 -6.42 -5.78
N ILE A 229 0.69 -6.87 -4.57
CA ILE A 229 1.62 -7.53 -3.65
C ILE A 229 1.11 -8.95 -3.41
N GLN A 230 1.83 -9.95 -3.90
CA GLN A 230 1.49 -11.36 -3.65
C GLN A 230 2.22 -11.87 -2.40
N PHE A 231 1.48 -12.47 -1.46
CA PHE A 231 2.08 -13.07 -0.28
C PHE A 231 2.66 -14.45 -0.63
N LYS A 232 3.84 -14.75 -0.09
CA LYS A 232 4.46 -16.07 -0.25
C LYS A 232 3.84 -17.02 0.76
N LYS A 233 3.34 -18.16 0.30
CA LYS A 233 2.95 -19.24 1.21
C LYS A 233 4.21 -19.79 1.88
N PRO A 234 4.16 -20.13 3.19
CA PRO A 234 5.25 -20.83 3.84
C PRO A 234 5.52 -22.12 3.07
N SER A 235 6.74 -22.28 2.58
CA SER A 235 7.16 -23.48 1.88
C SER A 235 7.17 -24.64 2.87
N ASN A 236 6.13 -25.47 2.86
CA ASN A 236 6.22 -26.81 3.43
C ASN A 236 7.05 -27.67 2.47
N SER A 237 8.37 -27.49 2.49
CA SER A 237 9.30 -28.43 1.87
C SER A 237 9.57 -29.54 2.88
N PRO A 238 9.13 -30.79 2.67
CA PRO A 238 9.70 -31.91 3.38
C PRO A 238 11.08 -32.19 2.75
N ASP A 239 12.09 -31.42 3.11
CA ASP A 239 13.48 -31.85 2.91
C ASP A 239 13.79 -32.92 3.97
N ALA A 240 13.29 -34.13 3.70
CA ALA A 240 13.81 -35.36 4.29
C ALA A 240 14.42 -36.15 3.15
N SER A 241 15.71 -35.94 2.94
CA SER A 241 16.60 -36.79 2.18
C SER A 241 16.41 -38.24 2.61
N SER A 242 15.69 -39.03 1.82
CA SER A 242 15.75 -40.48 1.89
C SER A 242 17.13 -40.91 1.38
N VAL A 243 18.10 -40.95 2.29
CA VAL A 243 19.37 -41.65 2.10
C VAL A 243 19.04 -43.13 2.00
N THR A 244 18.90 -43.63 0.77
CA THR A 244 18.86 -45.05 0.47
C THR A 244 20.26 -45.61 0.72
N ASN A 245 20.51 -46.13 1.93
CA ASN A 245 21.65 -47.00 2.17
C ASN A 245 21.38 -48.35 1.49
N GLN A 246 21.89 -48.53 0.27
CA GLN A 246 22.20 -49.86 -0.23
C GLN A 246 23.60 -50.26 0.25
N PRO A 247 23.78 -51.42 0.89
CA PRO A 247 25.11 -51.99 1.06
C PRO A 247 25.53 -52.68 -0.23
N GLN A 248 26.56 -52.15 -0.90
CA GLN A 248 27.39 -52.95 -1.79
C GLN A 248 28.37 -53.77 -0.95
N SER A 249 28.39 -55.09 -1.13
CA SER A 249 29.57 -55.90 -0.83
C SER A 249 29.94 -56.78 -2.02
N SER A 250 31.22 -56.65 -2.36
CA SER A 250 32.03 -57.21 -3.43
C SER A 250 32.08 -58.73 -3.55
N ALA A 251 32.40 -59.16 -4.78
CA ALA A 251 32.60 -60.53 -5.25
C ALA A 251 33.78 -61.31 -4.63
N GLN A 252 33.70 -62.65 -4.66
CA GLN A 252 34.70 -63.53 -5.32
C GLN A 252 34.20 -65.00 -5.43
N PRO A 253 34.78 -65.82 -6.35
CA PRO A 253 34.28 -67.17 -6.72
C PRO A 253 35.09 -68.32 -6.12
N SER A 254 34.50 -69.51 -5.97
CA SER A 254 35.23 -70.78 -5.86
C SER A 254 34.40 -72.00 -6.26
N GLU A 255 35.06 -72.94 -6.93
CA GLU A 255 34.56 -74.17 -7.55
C GLU A 255 34.07 -75.27 -6.57
N ALA A 256 33.23 -76.16 -7.13
CA ALA A 256 33.08 -77.61 -6.89
C ALA A 256 32.83 -78.16 -5.46
N ASP A 257 31.70 -78.86 -5.27
CA ASP A 257 31.72 -80.33 -5.05
C ASP A 257 30.34 -80.97 -5.29
N ARG A 258 30.38 -82.28 -5.59
CA ARG A 258 29.32 -83.24 -5.91
C ARG A 258 28.31 -83.44 -4.78
N SER A 259 27.06 -83.77 -5.11
CA SER A 259 26.49 -85.14 -5.09
C SER A 259 24.96 -85.16 -4.94
N SER A 260 24.33 -85.96 -5.83
CA SER A 260 23.11 -86.78 -5.68
C SER A 260 21.94 -86.30 -4.78
N GLU A 261 20.74 -86.20 -5.35
CA GLU A 261 19.75 -87.29 -5.25
C GLU A 261 18.55 -87.11 -6.19
N THR A 262 18.19 -88.23 -6.80
CA THR A 262 17.04 -88.54 -7.64
C THR A 262 15.75 -88.51 -6.82
N ILE A 263 14.59 -88.19 -7.42
CA ILE A 263 13.40 -89.07 -7.52
C ILE A 263 12.23 -88.36 -8.21
N GLU A 264 11.60 -89.15 -9.07
CA GLU A 264 10.47 -88.94 -9.97
C GLU A 264 9.11 -88.60 -9.33
N SER A 265 8.18 -88.32 -10.25
CA SER A 265 6.73 -88.58 -10.27
C SER A 265 5.85 -87.38 -9.88
N LYS A 266 4.85 -86.98 -10.65
CA LYS A 266 4.16 -87.59 -11.79
C LYS A 266 3.37 -86.52 -12.54
#